data_AF-A0A0C2CNN6-F1
#
_entry.id   AF-A0A0C2CNN6-F1
#
_cell.length_a   1.000
_cell.length_b   1.000
_cell.length_c   1.000
_cell.angle_alpha   90.00
_cell.angle_beta   90.00
_cell.angle_gamma   90.00
#
_symmetry.space_group_name_H-M   'P 1'
#
loop_
_entity.id
_entity.type
_entity.pdbx_description
1 polymer ?
#
loop_
_entity_poly.entity_id
_entity_poly.type
_entity_poly.pdbx_seq_one_letter_code
_entity_poly.pdbx_strand_id
1 'polypeptide(L)' 'MYKFKRAWKDGTHAVVLEQLDFIARLVALIPPPRFHMLRYHA' A
#
# COMPACT_ATOMS: atom_id res chain seq x y z
N MET A 1 14.25 0.96 8.46
CA MET A 1 13.23 0.08 9.08
C MET A 1 11.91 0.84 9.11
N TYR A 2 10.97 0.52 8.21
CA TYR A 2 9.68 1.21 8.15
C TYR A 2 8.76 0.67 9.25
N LYS A 3 8.34 1.54 10.18
CA LYS A 3 7.42 1.22 11.27
C LYS A 3 6.13 2.00 11.09
N PHE A 4 5.02 1.44 11.55
CA PHE A 4 3.74 2.12 11.53
C PHE A 4 3.77 3.39 12.38
N LYS A 5 3.02 4.40 11.93
CA LYS A 5 2.87 5.69 12.61
C LYS A 5 2.23 5.54 14.00
N ARG A 6 1.40 4.50 14.18
CA ARG A 6 0.86 4.04 15.46
C ARG A 6 0.72 2.52 15.41
N ALA A 7 0.97 1.85 16.53
CA ALA A 7 0.71 0.42 16.66
C ALA A 7 -0.77 0.10 16.38
N TRP A 8 -1.04 -1.08 15.86
CA TRP A 8 -2.41 -1.59 15.79
C TRP A 8 -2.95 -1.89 17.19
N LYS A 9 -4.26 -2.17 17.29
CA LYS A 9 -4.94 -2.42 18.58
C LYS A 9 -4.32 -3.57 19.38
N ASP A 10 -3.67 -4.50 18.70
CA ASP A 10 -2.97 -5.66 19.25
C ASP A 10 -1.48 -5.39 19.56
N GLY A 11 -0.99 -4.17 19.33
CA GLY A 11 0.41 -3.79 19.51
C GLY A 11 1.31 -4.04 18.30
N THR A 12 0.78 -4.49 17.15
CA THR A 12 1.59 -4.74 15.94
C THR A 12 2.16 -3.45 15.35
N HIS A 13 3.47 -3.41 15.05
CA HIS A 13 4.20 -2.21 14.59
C HIS A 13 4.72 -2.26 13.15
N ALA A 14 4.76 -3.45 12.55
CA ALA A 14 5.22 -3.66 11.18
C ALA A 14 4.63 -4.97 10.64
N VAL A 15 4.52 -5.06 9.32
CA VAL A 15 4.23 -6.31 8.61
C VAL A 15 5.50 -6.72 7.88
N VAL A 16 5.95 -7.95 8.11
CA VAL A 16 7.11 -8.53 7.43
C VAL A 16 6.61 -9.26 6.18
N LEU A 17 7.19 -8.93 5.03
CA LEU A 17 6.89 -9.55 3.74
C LEU A 17 8.19 -10.08 3.16
N GLU A 18 8.09 -11.15 2.37
CA GLU A 18 9.18 -11.58 1.50
C GLU A 18 9.47 -10.47 0.46
N GLN A 19 10.70 -10.39 -0.03
CA GLN A 19 11.15 -9.28 -0.88
C GLN A 19 10.31 -9.13 -2.14
N LEU A 20 9.96 -10.23 -2.80
CA LEU A 20 9.16 -10.22 -4.02
C LEU A 20 7.69 -9.92 -3.73
N ASP A 21 7.15 -10.43 -2.62
CA ASP A 21 5.79 -10.13 -2.16
C ASP A 21 5.60 -8.63 -1.89
N PHE A 22 6.60 -7.98 -1.31
CA PHE A 22 6.57 -6.54 -1.09
C PHE A 22 6.48 -5.77 -2.41
N ILE A 23 7.31 -6.12 -3.39
CA ILE A 23 7.32 -5.48 -4.71
C ILE A 23 5.99 -5.71 -5.43
N ALA A 24 5.46 -6.93 -5.42
CA ALA A 24 4.19 -7.26 -6.07
C ALA A 24 3.03 -6.41 -5.52
N ARG A 25 2.96 -6.24 -4.20
CA ARG A 25 1.93 -5.41 -3.56
C ARG A 25 2.08 -3.93 -3.86
N LEU A 26 3.31 -3.42 -4.01
CA LEU A 26 3.53 -2.04 -4.45
C LEU A 26 3.05 -1.82 -5.89
N VAL A 27 3.42 -2.73 -6.79
CA VAL A 27 3.03 -2.64 -8.21
C VAL A 27 1.51 -2.70 -8.37
N ALA A 28 0.81 -3.48 -7.54
CA ALA A 28 -0.64 -3.56 -7.55
C ALA A 28 -1.36 -2.22 -7.24
N LEU A 29 -0.68 -1.25 -6.62
CA LEU A 29 -1.23 0.08 -6.38
C LEU A 29 -1.17 0.98 -7.62
N ILE A 30 -0.39 0.61 -8.64
CA ILE A 30 -0.29 1.36 -9.89
C ILE A 30 -1.51 0.98 -10.75
N PRO A 31 -2.39 1.94 -11.08
CA PRO A 31 -3.53 1.64 -11.92
C PRO A 31 -3.07 1.29 -13.34
N PRO A 32 -3.84 0.48 -14.08
CA PRO A 32 -3.54 0.17 -15.47
C PRO A 32 -3.38 1.45 -16.31
N PRO A 33 -2.59 1.39 -17.40
CA PRO A 33 -2.49 2.51 -18.32
C PRO A 33 -3.86 3.00 -18.76
N ARG A 34 -4.03 4.33 -18.80
CA ARG A 34 -5.26 5.02 -19.25
C ARG A 34 -6.49 4.82 -18.35
N PHE A 35 -6.29 4.41 -17.10
CA PHE A 35 -7.37 4.39 -16.11
C PHE A 35 -7.83 5.81 -15.75
N HIS A 36 -9.14 6.07 -15.77
CA HIS A 36 -9.70 7.35 -15.34
C HIS A 36 -9.65 7.48 -13.82
N MET A 37 -8.54 8.04 -13.29
CA MET A 37 -8.32 8.21 -11.85
C MET A 37 -9.06 9.41 -11.23
N LEU A 38 -9.42 10.42 -12.03
CA LEU A 38 -10.05 11.65 -11.55
C LEU A 38 -11.49 11.75 -12.03
N ARG A 39 -12.40 12.05 -11.10
CA ARG A 39 -13.79 12.42 -11.39
C ARG A 39 -14.06 13.78 -10.77
N TYR A 40 -14.47 14.73 -11.59
CA TYR A 40 -14.95 16.03 -11.13
C TYR A 40 -16.46 15.95 -10.87
N HIS A 41 -16.91 16.61 -9.81
CA HIS A 41 -18.32 16.84 -9.50
C HIS A 41 -18.58 18.36 -9.55
N ALA A 42 -19.77 18.73 -9.99
CA ALA A 42 -20.22 20.13 -10.10
C ALA A 42 -20.64 20.71 -8.75
#